data_AF-A0A5S3Z3F8-F1
#
_entry.id   AF-A0A5S3Z3F8-F1
#
_cell.length_a   1.000
_cell.length_b   1.000
_cell.length_c   1.000
_cell.angle_alpha   90.00
_cell.angle_beta   90.00
_cell.angle_gamma   90.00
#
_symmetry.space_group_name_H-M   'P 1'
#
loop_
_entity.id
_entity.type
_entity.pdbx_description
1 polymer ?
#
loop_
_entity_poly.entity_id
_entity_poly.type
_entity_poly.pdbx_seq_one_letter_code
_entity_poly.pdbx_strand_id
1 'polypeptide(L)'
;MDIREICNELNSRSKSYQVGKLQRLRSKIKDISRPKTLNIFSDQTIDEDWAFHSGGRTELQFNIGTEKEGFRYGLALSLQLSRTLPDISDFEVKVLRFNEYLLANTQDLDNIKMWVHSPSGRSEIKKISEIKQTHFQEGNFIFFGLLCDADSIDYEHVLQTFDQLLPIYEYVESNASLNESILSESASFTFSGFSIDKKLYGTYSSPAKKFEVKYKHNELQLKLCQLLSNKYGVVNVGDECLTKFGTRVDAVVKNTEGFIFYEIKTNSTLKLCIREALGQLLEYGYWDSDVVPQKLVVVGEHSVNEVAIKYLRKLRDDFNLPIYYQRVGINDISLSKMY
;
A
#
# COMPACT_ATOMS: atom_id res chain seq x y z
N MET A 1 26.56 13.48 20.66
CA MET A 1 26.27 13.58 19.21
C MET A 1 25.48 14.86 19.00
N ASP A 2 25.93 15.78 18.14
CA ASP A 2 25.21 17.02 17.85
C ASP A 2 24.45 16.90 16.52
N ILE A 3 23.11 16.85 16.59
CA ILE A 3 22.23 16.75 15.42
C ILE A 3 22.38 17.96 14.49
N ARG A 4 22.68 19.14 15.03
CA ARG A 4 22.86 20.36 14.24
C ARG A 4 24.12 20.28 13.39
N GLU A 5 25.23 19.81 13.96
CA GLU A 5 26.47 19.56 13.21
C GLU A 5 26.26 18.52 12.10
N ILE A 6 25.56 17.42 12.41
CA ILE A 6 25.20 16.40 11.42
C ILE A 6 24.36 16.98 10.28
N CYS A 7 23.34 17.78 10.59
CA CYS A 7 22.51 18.45 9.58
C CYS A 7 23.33 19.36 8.66
N ASN A 8 24.27 20.11 9.23
CA ASN A 8 25.15 21.00 8.47
C ASN A 8 26.04 20.21 7.50
N GLU A 9 26.59 19.08 7.96
CA GLU A 9 27.43 18.22 7.15
C GLU A 9 26.63 17.57 5.99
N LEU A 10 25.45 17.02 6.30
CA LEU A 10 24.54 16.46 5.29
C LEU A 10 24.13 17.51 4.26
N ASN A 11 23.76 18.72 4.69
CA ASN A 11 23.42 19.82 3.80
C ASN A 11 24.59 20.17 2.86
N SER A 12 25.81 20.26 3.40
CA SER A 12 27.02 20.59 2.63
C SER A 12 27.29 19.56 1.53
N ARG A 13 27.26 18.27 1.88
CA ARG A 13 27.56 17.14 0.98
C ARG A 13 26.44 16.80 0.01
N SER A 14 25.18 17.09 0.37
CA SER A 14 24.01 16.74 -0.43
C SER A 14 24.02 17.26 -1.86
N LYS A 15 24.83 18.29 -2.18
CA LYS A 15 24.97 18.87 -3.53
C LYS A 15 25.35 17.85 -4.60
N SER A 16 26.03 16.77 -4.23
CA SER A 16 26.43 15.68 -5.13
C SER A 16 25.37 14.58 -5.28
N TYR A 17 24.24 14.71 -4.58
CA TYR A 17 23.17 13.71 -4.48
C TYR A 17 21.84 14.27 -5.01
N GLN A 18 20.92 13.39 -5.39
CA GLN A 18 19.62 13.84 -5.89
C GLN A 18 18.78 14.50 -4.79
N VAL A 19 18.86 14.02 -3.56
CA VAL A 19 18.20 14.59 -2.38
C VAL A 19 18.68 16.02 -2.09
N GLY A 20 19.87 16.42 -2.54
CA GLY A 20 20.30 17.83 -2.48
C GLY A 20 19.41 18.78 -3.28
N LYS A 21 18.60 18.25 -4.21
CA LYS A 21 17.59 19.00 -4.97
C LYS A 21 16.20 18.93 -4.32
N LEU A 22 16.06 18.32 -3.14
CA LEU A 22 14.77 18.10 -2.46
C LEU A 22 13.93 19.37 -2.42
N GLN A 23 14.44 20.50 -1.93
CA GLN A 23 13.63 21.72 -1.82
C GLN A 23 13.13 22.26 -3.17
N ARG A 24 13.85 22.00 -4.27
CA ARG A 24 13.37 22.32 -5.63
C ARG A 24 12.26 21.37 -6.07
N LEU A 25 12.41 20.08 -5.79
CA LEU A 25 11.37 19.08 -6.03
C LEU A 25 10.10 19.42 -5.24
N ARG A 26 10.24 19.76 -3.95
CA ARG A 26 9.14 20.22 -3.09
C ARG A 26 8.42 21.42 -3.66
N SER A 27 9.17 22.41 -4.14
CA SER A 27 8.57 23.58 -4.78
C SER A 27 7.73 23.25 -6.00
N LYS A 28 8.15 22.27 -6.82
CA LYS A 28 7.34 21.80 -7.95
C LYS A 28 6.10 21.04 -7.48
N ILE A 29 6.27 20.10 -6.56
CA ILE A 29 5.20 19.23 -6.05
C ILE A 29 4.09 20.04 -5.35
N LYS A 30 4.47 21.05 -4.56
CA LYS A 30 3.56 21.82 -3.72
C LYS A 30 3.17 23.18 -4.31
N ASP A 31 3.49 23.43 -5.58
CA ASP A 31 3.27 24.70 -6.28
C ASP A 31 3.78 25.93 -5.49
N ILE A 32 4.98 25.79 -4.90
CA ILE A 32 5.63 26.86 -4.14
C ILE A 32 6.54 27.63 -5.09
N SER A 33 6.21 28.91 -5.32
CA SER A 33 6.92 29.81 -6.24
C SER A 33 8.45 29.81 -6.08
N ARG A 34 8.94 29.76 -4.84
CA ARG A 34 10.37 29.62 -4.54
C ARG A 34 10.58 28.98 -3.16
N PRO A 35 11.52 28.03 -3.01
CA PRO A 35 11.80 27.46 -1.70
C PRO A 35 12.50 28.49 -0.81
N LYS A 36 12.14 28.50 0.48
CA LYS A 36 12.74 29.41 1.48
C LYS A 36 14.21 29.11 1.75
N THR A 37 14.64 27.87 1.50
CA THR A 37 16.02 27.41 1.61
C THR A 37 16.28 26.35 0.56
N LEU A 38 17.54 26.15 0.18
CA LEU A 38 17.95 25.01 -0.65
C LEU A 38 18.51 23.84 0.19
N ASN A 39 18.72 24.06 1.49
CA ASN A 39 19.18 23.02 2.40
C ASN A 39 18.09 21.97 2.64
N ILE A 40 18.49 20.72 2.88
CA ILE A 40 17.59 19.66 3.31
C ILE A 40 17.02 20.04 4.68
N PHE A 41 17.88 20.30 5.66
CA PHE A 41 17.50 20.68 7.03
C PHE A 41 17.73 22.17 7.27
N SER A 42 16.83 22.85 7.98
CA SER A 42 16.99 24.25 8.39
C SER A 42 16.89 24.39 9.90
N ASP A 43 17.36 25.51 10.46
CA ASP A 43 17.39 25.72 11.92
C ASP A 43 16.03 25.55 12.60
N GLN A 44 14.93 25.78 11.87
CA GLN A 44 13.55 25.64 12.37
C GLN A 44 13.07 24.19 12.47
N THR A 45 13.78 23.25 11.84
CA THR A 45 13.41 21.82 11.81
C THR A 45 14.49 20.92 12.42
N ILE A 46 15.47 21.53 13.08
CA ILE A 46 16.51 20.87 13.87
C ILE A 46 16.14 21.02 15.33
N ASP A 47 15.91 19.88 15.98
CA ASP A 47 15.71 19.73 17.42
C ASP A 47 17.02 19.26 18.08
N GLU A 48 17.01 18.99 19.39
CA GLU A 48 18.17 18.48 20.13
C GLU A 48 18.52 17.04 19.70
N ASP A 49 17.50 16.19 19.57
CA ASP A 49 17.67 14.75 19.32
C ASP A 49 17.29 14.28 17.91
N TRP A 50 16.71 15.16 17.09
CA TRP A 50 16.23 14.79 15.76
C TRP A 50 16.10 15.99 14.84
N ALA A 51 15.99 15.72 13.54
CA ALA A 51 15.65 16.74 12.56
C ALA A 51 14.78 16.15 11.45
N PHE A 52 13.90 16.96 10.88
CA PHE A 52 13.25 16.66 9.61
C PHE A 52 13.54 17.75 8.58
N HIS A 53 13.41 17.43 7.31
CA HIS A 53 13.73 18.39 6.26
C HIS A 53 12.83 19.65 6.34
N SER A 54 13.37 20.78 5.88
CA SER A 54 12.71 22.09 5.96
C SER A 54 11.35 22.07 5.26
N GLY A 55 10.30 22.44 6.00
CA GLY A 55 8.92 22.46 5.52
C GLY A 55 8.19 21.11 5.53
N GLY A 56 8.82 20.05 6.02
CA GLY A 56 8.28 18.67 5.96
C GLY A 56 7.12 18.34 6.93
N ARG A 57 6.58 19.33 7.65
CA ARG A 57 5.69 19.05 8.79
C ARG A 57 4.39 18.35 8.41
N THR A 58 3.84 18.70 7.25
CA THR A 58 2.53 18.25 6.75
C THR A 58 2.67 17.20 5.64
N GLU A 59 3.80 16.50 5.58
CA GLU A 59 4.17 15.57 4.52
C GLU A 59 5.11 14.49 5.04
N LEU A 60 5.47 13.56 4.16
CA LEU A 60 6.49 12.56 4.42
C LEU A 60 7.85 13.22 4.66
N GLN A 61 8.51 12.87 5.75
CA GLN A 61 9.69 13.59 6.22
C GLN A 61 10.96 12.79 5.96
N PHE A 62 11.88 13.30 5.14
CA PHE A 62 13.29 12.99 5.36
C PHE A 62 13.66 13.38 6.79
N ASN A 63 14.07 12.41 7.59
CA ASN A 63 14.18 12.54 9.03
C ASN A 63 15.41 11.78 9.53
N ILE A 64 16.12 12.42 10.46
CA ILE A 64 17.25 11.86 11.20
C ILE A 64 17.02 11.99 12.70
N GLY A 65 17.70 11.19 13.50
CA GLY A 65 17.69 11.39 14.94
C GLY A 65 18.39 10.31 15.72
N THR A 66 18.43 10.49 17.03
CA THR A 66 19.00 9.54 17.98
C THR A 66 17.95 8.51 18.40
N GLU A 67 18.34 7.23 18.42
CA GLU A 67 17.60 6.13 19.01
C GLU A 67 18.51 5.41 20.01
N LYS A 68 17.94 4.56 20.87
CA LYS A 68 18.72 3.75 21.82
C LYS A 68 19.76 2.86 21.10
N GLU A 69 19.44 2.40 19.90
CA GLU A 69 20.28 1.52 19.09
C GLU A 69 21.31 2.25 18.23
N GLY A 70 21.25 3.59 18.15
CA GLY A 70 22.19 4.38 17.34
C GLY A 70 21.52 5.56 16.63
N PHE A 71 22.18 6.06 15.59
CA PHE A 71 21.69 7.15 14.77
C PHE A 71 20.79 6.62 13.65
N ARG A 72 19.54 7.08 13.60
CA ARG A 72 18.57 6.71 12.56
C ARG A 72 18.51 7.76 11.45
N TYR A 73 18.29 7.29 10.22
CA TYR A 73 18.09 8.15 9.06
C TYR A 73 17.19 7.45 8.03
N GLY A 74 16.24 8.19 7.48
CA GLY A 74 15.31 7.67 6.48
C GLY A 74 14.14 8.61 6.25
N LEU A 75 12.98 8.02 5.98
CA LEU A 75 11.71 8.72 5.86
C LEU A 75 10.83 8.46 7.09
N ALA A 76 9.95 9.41 7.38
CA ALA A 76 9.05 9.33 8.52
C ALA A 76 7.70 9.97 8.25
N LEU A 77 6.67 9.47 8.91
CA LEU A 77 5.32 9.98 8.89
C LEU A 77 4.91 10.30 10.32
N SER A 78 4.89 11.60 10.64
CA SER A 78 4.59 12.12 11.98
C SER A 78 3.12 12.48 12.12
N LEU A 79 2.37 11.63 12.82
CA LEU A 79 0.92 11.78 13.10
C LEU A 79 0.65 12.50 14.43
N GLN A 80 1.66 13.09 15.05
CA GLN A 80 1.48 14.02 16.16
C GLN A 80 0.67 15.22 15.67
N LEU A 81 -0.29 15.75 16.43
CA LEU A 81 -0.96 17.00 16.06
C LEU A 81 -0.12 18.22 16.41
N SER A 82 -0.34 19.31 15.69
CA SER A 82 0.27 20.61 16.00
C SER A 82 -0.56 21.75 15.42
N ARG A 83 -0.22 23.00 15.72
CA ARG A 83 -0.90 24.16 15.12
C ARG A 83 -0.88 24.16 13.59
N THR A 84 0.16 23.57 12.97
CA THR A 84 0.31 23.46 11.51
C THR A 84 -0.17 22.12 10.94
N LEU A 85 -0.59 21.18 11.79
CA LEU A 85 -1.22 19.91 11.42
C LEU A 85 -2.34 19.61 12.43
N PRO A 86 -3.53 20.22 12.28
CA PRO A 86 -4.61 20.13 13.25
C PRO A 86 -5.34 18.78 13.23
N ASP A 87 -5.27 18.04 12.13
CA ASP A 87 -5.78 16.68 11.99
C ASP A 87 -4.88 15.87 11.05
N ILE A 88 -5.08 14.55 11.01
CA ILE A 88 -4.25 13.62 10.22
C ILE A 88 -4.91 13.17 8.90
N SER A 89 -6.08 13.69 8.55
CA SER A 89 -6.87 13.19 7.39
C SER A 89 -6.09 13.28 6.08
N ASP A 90 -5.30 14.35 5.92
CA ASP A 90 -4.41 14.57 4.75
C ASP A 90 -3.29 13.52 4.61
N PHE A 91 -3.07 12.68 5.62
CA PHE A 91 -2.10 11.59 5.58
C PHE A 91 -2.73 10.25 5.19
N GLU A 92 -4.05 10.10 5.14
CA GLU A 92 -4.70 8.86 4.68
C GLU A 92 -4.30 8.54 3.24
N VAL A 93 -4.42 9.54 2.35
CA VAL A 93 -4.02 9.40 0.94
C VAL A 93 -2.53 9.09 0.81
N LYS A 94 -1.69 9.71 1.64
CA LYS A 94 -0.23 9.47 1.64
C LYS A 94 0.11 8.04 2.06
N VAL A 95 -0.58 7.51 3.06
CA VAL A 95 -0.45 6.12 3.51
C VAL A 95 -0.86 5.15 2.40
N LEU A 96 -1.96 5.43 1.69
CA LEU A 96 -2.39 4.62 0.54
C LEU A 96 -1.32 4.59 -0.55
N ARG A 97 -0.81 5.76 -0.96
CA ARG A 97 0.25 5.88 -1.98
C ARG A 97 1.55 5.20 -1.56
N PHE A 98 1.92 5.29 -0.28
CA PHE A 98 3.09 4.60 0.23
C PHE A 98 2.94 3.08 0.13
N ASN A 99 1.78 2.55 0.53
CA ASN A 99 1.50 1.11 0.44
C ASN A 99 1.48 0.63 -1.01
N GLU A 100 0.91 1.41 -1.92
CA GLU A 100 0.91 1.15 -3.36
C GLU A 100 2.33 1.09 -3.92
N TYR A 101 3.17 2.09 -3.62
CA TYR A 101 4.57 2.12 -4.05
C TYR A 101 5.32 0.87 -3.55
N LEU A 102 5.09 0.48 -2.30
CA LEU A 102 5.76 -0.66 -1.69
C LEU A 102 5.40 -1.99 -2.38
N LEU A 103 4.14 -2.16 -2.81
CA LEU A 103 3.68 -3.35 -3.53
C LEU A 103 4.34 -3.49 -4.91
N ALA A 104 4.61 -2.38 -5.59
CA ALA A 104 5.24 -2.38 -6.91
C ALA A 104 6.77 -2.51 -6.85
N ASN A 105 7.41 -2.10 -5.75
CA ASN A 105 8.86 -1.90 -5.68
C ASN A 105 9.54 -2.64 -4.49
N THR A 106 8.97 -3.75 -4.01
CA THR A 106 9.43 -4.38 -2.75
C THR A 106 10.89 -4.85 -2.80
N GLN A 107 11.38 -5.30 -3.97
CA GLN A 107 12.75 -5.82 -4.11
C GLN A 107 13.82 -4.75 -3.88
N ASP A 108 13.53 -3.49 -4.22
CA ASP A 108 14.48 -2.38 -4.09
C ASP A 108 14.60 -1.83 -2.66
N LEU A 109 13.82 -2.38 -1.71
CA LEU A 109 13.70 -1.87 -0.34
C LEU A 109 14.04 -2.92 0.72
N ASP A 110 14.67 -4.03 0.33
CA ASP A 110 14.98 -5.16 1.23
C ASP A 110 15.87 -4.79 2.43
N ASN A 111 16.75 -3.80 2.25
CA ASN A 111 17.60 -3.25 3.31
C ASN A 111 16.82 -2.35 4.28
N ILE A 112 15.76 -1.68 3.80
CA ILE A 112 15.01 -0.68 4.57
C ILE A 112 14.19 -1.35 5.68
N LYS A 113 14.29 -0.77 6.89
CA LYS A 113 13.55 -1.22 8.07
C LYS A 113 12.40 -0.28 8.36
N MET A 114 11.46 -0.73 9.18
CA MET A 114 10.32 0.05 9.65
C MET A 114 10.10 -0.20 11.15
N TRP A 115 9.78 0.87 11.88
CA TRP A 115 9.31 0.83 13.26
C TRP A 115 8.36 1.98 13.54
N VAL A 116 7.58 1.86 14.61
CA VAL A 116 6.54 2.82 14.98
C VAL A 116 6.74 3.21 16.44
N HIS A 117 6.82 4.50 16.70
CA HIS A 117 6.68 5.05 18.05
C HIS A 117 5.21 5.42 18.26
N SER A 118 4.59 4.87 19.29
CA SER A 118 3.25 5.24 19.73
C SER A 118 3.30 5.77 21.16
N PRO A 119 2.22 6.41 21.67
CA PRO A 119 2.13 6.82 23.07
C PRO A 119 2.33 5.65 24.06
N SER A 120 2.05 4.42 23.63
CA SER A 120 2.26 3.18 24.41
C SER A 120 3.67 2.60 24.32
N GLY A 121 4.57 3.20 23.54
CA GLY A 121 5.94 2.77 23.37
C GLY A 121 6.33 2.50 21.91
N ARG A 122 7.58 2.06 21.71
CA ARG A 122 8.13 1.79 20.38
C ARG A 122 7.96 0.32 20.00
N SER A 123 7.58 0.06 18.76
CA SER A 123 7.57 -1.29 18.19
C SER A 123 8.99 -1.81 17.92
N GLU A 124 9.10 -3.12 17.69
CA GLU A 124 10.33 -3.73 17.20
C GLU A 124 10.68 -3.24 15.80
N ILE A 125 11.97 -3.16 15.51
CA ILE A 125 12.49 -2.87 14.17
C ILE A 125 12.28 -4.09 13.27
N LYS A 126 11.50 -3.92 12.20
CA LYS A 126 11.14 -4.98 11.26
C LYS A 126 11.54 -4.60 9.84
N LYS A 127 11.47 -5.55 8.90
CA LYS A 127 11.52 -5.20 7.46
C LYS A 127 10.39 -4.24 7.13
N ILE A 128 10.63 -3.34 6.18
CA ILE A 128 9.59 -2.45 5.66
C ILE A 128 8.35 -3.26 5.24
N SER A 129 7.18 -2.73 5.56
CA SER A 129 5.90 -3.35 5.28
C SER A 129 4.83 -2.28 5.15
N GLU A 130 3.66 -2.66 4.67
CA GLU A 130 2.51 -1.75 4.58
C GLU A 130 2.22 -1.06 5.93
N ILE A 131 1.93 0.24 5.86
CA ILE A 131 1.37 1.00 6.95
C ILE A 131 -0.09 0.57 7.12
N LYS A 132 -0.31 -0.26 8.14
CA LYS A 132 -1.65 -0.72 8.54
C LYS A 132 -2.43 0.42 9.20
N GLN A 133 -3.75 0.34 9.13
CA GLN A 133 -4.67 1.22 9.86
C GLN A 133 -4.41 1.28 11.38
N THR A 134 -3.82 0.23 11.96
CA THR A 134 -3.42 0.23 13.38
C THR A 134 -2.20 1.10 13.67
N HIS A 135 -1.37 1.38 12.67
CA HIS A 135 -0.27 2.34 12.78
C HIS A 135 -0.74 3.78 12.54
N PHE A 136 -1.83 3.96 11.80
CA PHE A 136 -2.43 5.26 11.49
C PHE A 136 -3.30 5.76 12.64
N GLN A 137 -2.66 6.23 13.70
CA GLN A 137 -3.31 6.79 14.87
C GLN A 137 -2.63 8.10 15.25
N GLU A 138 -3.42 9.04 15.78
CA GLU A 138 -2.91 10.29 16.31
C GLU A 138 -1.80 10.04 17.34
N GLY A 139 -0.72 10.82 17.24
CA GLY A 139 0.45 10.71 18.12
C GLY A 139 1.46 9.64 17.71
N ASN A 140 1.15 8.80 16.71
CA ASN A 140 2.14 7.85 16.21
C ASN A 140 3.19 8.55 15.33
N PHE A 141 4.41 8.01 15.37
CA PHE A 141 5.49 8.37 14.47
C PHE A 141 5.98 7.09 13.79
N ILE A 142 5.71 6.99 12.50
CA ILE A 142 6.06 5.82 11.69
C ILE A 142 7.36 6.13 10.96
N PHE A 143 8.40 5.34 11.20
CA PHE A 143 9.71 5.54 10.60
C PHE A 143 10.06 4.39 9.67
N PHE A 144 10.72 4.71 8.56
CA PHE A 144 11.29 3.72 7.66
C PHE A 144 12.65 4.18 7.12
N GLY A 145 13.67 3.38 7.39
CA GLY A 145 15.06 3.74 7.11
C GLY A 145 16.04 2.77 7.74
N LEU A 146 17.22 3.29 8.05
CA LEU A 146 18.34 2.52 8.59
C LEU A 146 18.82 3.13 9.92
N LEU A 147 19.65 2.35 10.61
CA LEU A 147 20.37 2.74 11.82
C LEU A 147 21.86 2.54 11.55
N CYS A 148 22.69 3.43 12.07
CA CYS A 148 24.14 3.22 12.16
C CYS A 148 24.61 3.55 13.57
N ASP A 149 25.87 3.20 13.85
CA ASP A 149 26.54 3.63 15.06
C ASP A 149 26.60 5.18 15.12
N ALA A 150 26.26 5.73 16.28
CA ALA A 150 26.20 7.18 16.51
C ALA A 150 27.60 7.81 16.58
N ASP A 151 28.64 7.02 16.88
CA ASP A 151 30.02 7.49 16.96
C ASP A 151 30.75 7.45 15.61
N SER A 152 30.14 6.84 14.58
CA SER A 152 30.77 6.62 13.27
C SER A 152 29.79 6.78 12.09
N ILE A 153 29.15 7.96 12.01
CA ILE A 153 28.19 8.26 10.95
C ILE A 153 28.89 8.40 9.58
N ASP A 154 28.51 7.53 8.65
CA ASP A 154 28.87 7.66 7.23
C ASP A 154 27.85 8.55 6.51
N TYR A 155 28.18 9.84 6.38
CA TYR A 155 27.31 10.84 5.73
C TYR A 155 27.00 10.50 4.27
N GLU A 156 27.91 9.85 3.54
CA GLU A 156 27.67 9.50 2.14
C GLU A 156 26.65 8.36 2.05
N HIS A 157 26.74 7.38 2.96
CA HIS A 157 25.74 6.32 3.02
C HIS A 157 24.36 6.84 3.43
N VAL A 158 24.29 7.82 4.34
CA VAL A 158 23.03 8.51 4.68
C VAL A 158 22.41 9.16 3.44
N LEU A 159 23.22 9.90 2.66
CA LEU A 159 22.75 10.59 1.46
C LEU A 159 22.36 9.61 0.33
N GLN A 160 23.09 8.50 0.17
CA GLN A 160 22.71 7.42 -0.75
C GLN A 160 21.38 6.78 -0.34
N THR A 161 21.17 6.56 0.95
CA THR A 161 19.89 6.03 1.47
C THR A 161 18.76 7.03 1.23
N PHE A 162 19.02 8.32 1.38
CA PHE A 162 18.04 9.34 1.02
C PHE A 162 17.72 9.36 -0.47
N ASP A 163 18.70 9.20 -1.35
CA ASP A 163 18.47 9.06 -2.79
C ASP A 163 17.66 7.78 -3.12
N GLN A 164 17.91 6.66 -2.43
CA GLN A 164 17.12 5.44 -2.55
C GLN A 164 15.65 5.65 -2.15
N LEU A 165 15.40 6.49 -1.14
CA LEU A 165 14.07 6.78 -0.61
C LEU A 165 13.36 7.96 -1.31
N LEU A 166 14.08 8.77 -2.08
CA LEU A 166 13.54 9.94 -2.78
C LEU A 166 12.40 9.62 -3.76
N PRO A 167 12.43 8.52 -4.53
CA PRO A 167 11.31 8.12 -5.37
C PRO A 167 10.02 7.86 -4.57
N ILE A 168 10.11 7.32 -3.35
CA ILE A 168 8.95 7.13 -2.46
C ILE A 168 8.37 8.48 -2.08
N TYR A 169 9.24 9.42 -1.66
CA TYR A 169 8.82 10.78 -1.32
C TYR A 169 8.13 11.47 -2.50
N GLU A 170 8.73 11.42 -3.68
CA GLU A 170 8.18 12.02 -4.90
C GLU A 170 6.83 11.39 -5.25
N TYR A 171 6.72 10.06 -5.20
CA TYR A 171 5.48 9.35 -5.46
C TYR A 171 4.40 9.70 -4.43
N VAL A 172 4.72 9.71 -3.13
CA VAL A 172 3.72 9.95 -2.08
C VAL A 172 3.27 11.42 -2.05
N GLU A 173 4.18 12.37 -2.26
CA GLU A 173 3.90 13.79 -2.06
C GLU A 173 3.46 14.54 -3.30
N SER A 174 3.73 14.00 -4.50
CA SER A 174 3.20 14.56 -5.74
C SER A 174 1.68 14.66 -5.64
N ASN A 175 1.15 15.86 -5.87
CA ASN A 175 -0.27 16.13 -6.08
C ASN A 175 -0.70 15.49 -7.41
N ALA A 176 -0.66 14.17 -7.48
CA ALA A 176 -1.67 13.48 -8.23
C ALA A 176 -2.91 13.61 -7.35
N SER A 177 -3.65 14.71 -7.57
CA SER A 177 -5.07 14.74 -7.28
C SER A 177 -5.61 13.37 -7.62
N LEU A 178 -6.27 12.72 -6.66
CA LEU A 178 -7.10 11.53 -6.88
C LEU A 178 -8.10 11.72 -8.06
N ASN A 179 -8.19 12.93 -8.61
CA ASN A 179 -9.05 13.35 -9.70
C ASN A 179 -8.35 13.63 -11.06
N GLU A 180 -7.02 13.60 -11.23
CA GLU A 180 -6.41 13.83 -12.57
C GLU A 180 -5.29 12.85 -13.00
N SER A 181 -4.59 12.16 -12.10
CA SER A 181 -3.63 11.10 -12.50
C SER A 181 -4.26 9.76 -12.84
N ILE A 182 -5.59 9.65 -12.71
CA ILE A 182 -6.36 8.53 -13.23
C ILE A 182 -6.38 8.54 -14.78
N LEU A 183 -5.98 9.64 -15.44
CA LEU A 183 -6.16 9.81 -16.89
C LEU A 183 -4.88 9.93 -17.75
N SER A 184 -3.67 9.73 -17.23
CA SER A 184 -2.47 9.60 -18.08
C SER A 184 -1.28 9.07 -17.24
N GLU A 185 -0.70 7.88 -17.45
CA GLU A 185 -0.50 7.07 -18.65
C GLU A 185 -1.07 5.65 -18.49
N SER A 186 -1.52 5.09 -19.61
CA SER A 186 -2.19 3.80 -19.74
C SER A 186 -1.38 2.61 -19.21
N ALA A 187 -1.69 2.12 -18.00
CA ALA A 187 -1.50 0.71 -17.68
C ALA A 187 -2.77 -0.04 -18.10
N SER A 188 -2.73 -0.72 -19.26
CA SER A 188 -3.83 -1.59 -19.65
C SER A 188 -3.99 -2.74 -18.65
N PHE A 189 -5.23 -3.21 -18.45
CA PHE A 189 -5.48 -4.44 -17.68
C PHE A 189 -4.49 -5.53 -18.06
N THR A 190 -3.72 -6.01 -17.08
CA THR A 190 -2.66 -7.00 -17.31
C THR A 190 -3.07 -8.34 -16.73
N PHE A 191 -3.38 -9.28 -17.62
CA PHE A 191 -3.66 -10.66 -17.24
C PHE A 191 -2.36 -11.38 -16.88
N SER A 192 -2.12 -11.61 -15.59
CA SER A 192 -1.03 -12.43 -15.08
C SER A 192 -1.49 -13.87 -14.89
N GLY A 193 -0.96 -14.80 -15.69
CA GLY A 193 -1.30 -16.21 -15.56
C GLY A 193 -0.98 -16.77 -14.17
N PHE A 194 -1.86 -17.63 -13.67
CA PHE A 194 -1.72 -18.27 -12.37
C PHE A 194 -0.53 -19.24 -12.37
N SER A 195 0.37 -19.10 -11.39
CA SER A 195 1.50 -20.02 -11.17
C SER A 195 1.45 -20.62 -9.77
N ILE A 196 1.62 -21.94 -9.69
CA ILE A 196 1.52 -22.72 -8.46
C ILE A 196 2.75 -22.48 -7.54
N ASP A 197 3.85 -21.91 -8.05
CA ASP A 197 5.14 -21.77 -7.34
C ASP A 197 5.24 -20.60 -6.34
N LYS A 198 4.12 -19.95 -5.98
CA LYS A 198 4.14 -18.89 -4.94
C LYS A 198 4.36 -19.53 -3.56
N LYS A 199 5.54 -19.29 -2.97
CA LYS A 199 5.93 -19.67 -1.59
C LYS A 199 4.84 -19.30 -0.58
N LEU A 200 4.15 -20.30 -0.07
CA LEU A 200 3.00 -20.21 0.85
C LEU A 200 3.32 -19.71 2.27
N TYR A 201 4.58 -19.40 2.61
CA TYR A 201 4.96 -19.15 4.01
C TYR A 201 5.92 -17.97 4.13
N GLY A 202 5.36 -16.81 4.46
CA GLY A 202 6.08 -15.73 5.12
C GLY A 202 5.56 -15.59 6.54
N THR A 203 6.27 -16.12 7.53
CA THR A 203 5.97 -15.94 8.96
C THR A 203 6.10 -14.45 9.33
N TYR A 204 4.97 -13.75 9.45
CA TYR A 204 4.88 -12.37 9.93
C TYR A 204 4.05 -12.31 11.21
N SER A 205 4.68 -11.94 12.33
CA SER A 205 3.99 -11.69 13.60
C SER A 205 3.11 -10.42 13.49
N SER A 206 1.80 -10.62 13.44
CA SER A 206 0.72 -9.62 13.51
C SER A 206 -0.38 -10.17 14.43
N PRO A 207 -1.23 -9.32 15.04
CA PRO A 207 -2.26 -9.80 15.97
C PRO A 207 -3.10 -10.91 15.34
N ALA A 208 -3.23 -12.04 16.05
CA ALA A 208 -3.66 -13.34 15.52
C ALA A 208 -4.86 -13.30 14.57
N LYS A 209 -5.84 -12.43 14.84
CA LYS A 209 -7.06 -12.30 14.04
C LYS A 209 -6.83 -11.71 12.62
N LYS A 210 -5.89 -10.77 12.43
CA LYS A 210 -5.56 -10.23 11.10
C LYS A 210 -4.66 -11.18 10.32
N PHE A 211 -3.80 -11.93 11.00
CA PHE A 211 -3.00 -12.99 10.40
C PHE A 211 -3.89 -14.12 9.91
N GLU A 212 -4.86 -14.55 10.73
CA GLU A 212 -5.85 -15.58 10.37
C GLU A 212 -6.70 -15.17 9.17
N VAL A 213 -7.18 -13.92 9.12
CA VAL A 213 -7.96 -13.41 7.97
C VAL A 213 -7.14 -13.38 6.67
N LYS A 214 -5.90 -12.86 6.70
CA LYS A 214 -5.03 -12.83 5.51
C LYS A 214 -4.61 -14.24 5.09
N TYR A 215 -4.30 -15.11 6.04
CA TYR A 215 -3.97 -16.51 5.79
C TYR A 215 -5.15 -17.23 5.11
N LYS A 216 -6.36 -17.04 5.65
CA LYS A 216 -7.58 -17.64 5.10
C LYS A 216 -7.91 -17.12 3.71
N HIS A 217 -7.71 -15.83 3.45
CA HIS A 217 -7.89 -15.24 2.12
C HIS A 217 -6.91 -15.87 1.13
N ASN A 218 -5.61 -15.92 1.45
CA ASN A 218 -4.60 -16.54 0.61
C ASN A 218 -4.88 -18.03 0.32
N GLU A 219 -5.29 -18.80 1.34
CA GLU A 219 -5.66 -20.21 1.17
C GLU A 219 -6.88 -20.36 0.24
N LEU A 220 -7.89 -19.52 0.40
CA LEU A 220 -9.06 -19.51 -0.47
C LEU A 220 -8.74 -19.06 -1.89
N GLN A 221 -7.84 -18.09 -2.07
CA GLN A 221 -7.39 -17.62 -3.39
C GLN A 221 -6.66 -18.73 -4.12
N LEU A 222 -5.70 -19.38 -3.47
CA LEU A 222 -5.00 -20.52 -4.03
C LEU A 222 -6.01 -21.62 -4.42
N LYS A 223 -6.93 -21.93 -3.50
CA LYS A 223 -7.94 -22.95 -3.74
C LYS A 223 -8.86 -22.61 -4.91
N LEU A 224 -9.36 -21.38 -4.95
CA LEU A 224 -10.19 -20.86 -6.03
C LEU A 224 -9.45 -20.97 -7.37
N CYS A 225 -8.21 -20.50 -7.45
CA CYS A 225 -7.42 -20.53 -8.67
C CYS A 225 -7.15 -21.96 -9.15
N GLN A 226 -6.88 -22.91 -8.24
CA GLN A 226 -6.76 -24.34 -8.58
C GLN A 226 -8.07 -24.89 -9.16
N LEU A 227 -9.21 -24.63 -8.52
CA LEU A 227 -10.50 -25.12 -8.99
C LEU A 227 -10.91 -24.47 -10.33
N LEU A 228 -10.63 -23.18 -10.52
CA LEU A 228 -10.83 -22.48 -11.78
C LEU A 228 -9.90 -23.05 -12.86
N SER A 229 -8.64 -23.33 -12.54
CA SER A 229 -7.66 -23.89 -13.48
C SER A 229 -8.07 -25.27 -13.95
N ASN A 230 -8.61 -26.09 -13.05
CA ASN A 230 -9.16 -27.40 -13.40
C ASN A 230 -10.38 -27.29 -14.34
N LYS A 231 -11.17 -26.22 -14.20
CA LYS A 231 -12.39 -26.02 -15.00
C LYS A 231 -12.15 -25.34 -16.35
N TYR A 232 -11.26 -24.35 -16.40
CA TYR A 232 -11.07 -23.47 -17.56
C TYR A 232 -9.68 -23.62 -18.20
N GLY A 233 -8.78 -24.39 -17.59
CA GLY A 233 -7.38 -24.52 -17.98
C GLY A 233 -6.50 -23.46 -17.32
N VAL A 234 -5.30 -23.86 -16.87
CA VAL A 234 -4.37 -23.00 -16.11
C VAL A 234 -4.00 -21.72 -16.84
N VAL A 235 -3.85 -21.76 -18.17
CA VAL A 235 -3.49 -20.59 -19.01
C VAL A 235 -4.58 -19.53 -19.07
N ASN A 236 -5.80 -19.88 -18.67
CA ASN A 236 -6.98 -19.03 -18.70
C ASN A 236 -7.35 -18.49 -17.31
N VAL A 237 -6.54 -18.77 -16.30
CA VAL A 237 -6.74 -18.28 -14.94
C VAL A 237 -5.57 -17.39 -14.54
N GLY A 238 -5.88 -16.27 -13.92
CA GLY A 238 -4.90 -15.37 -13.32
C GLY A 238 -5.29 -15.02 -11.89
N ASP A 239 -4.28 -14.74 -11.07
CA ASP A 239 -4.44 -14.24 -9.71
C ASP A 239 -3.79 -12.86 -9.58
N GLU A 240 -4.31 -12.02 -8.70
CA GLU A 240 -3.76 -10.69 -8.40
C GLU A 240 -3.56 -9.81 -9.67
N CYS A 241 -4.47 -9.93 -10.63
CA CYS A 241 -4.37 -9.27 -11.94
C CYS A 241 -4.53 -7.76 -11.78
N LEU A 242 -3.57 -6.99 -12.31
CA LEU A 242 -3.51 -5.54 -12.15
C LEU A 242 -4.58 -4.86 -13.01
N THR A 243 -5.39 -4.01 -12.38
CA THR A 243 -6.31 -3.10 -13.05
C THR A 243 -5.58 -1.83 -13.50
N LYS A 244 -6.24 -1.01 -14.32
CA LYS A 244 -5.72 0.29 -14.75
C LYS A 244 -5.40 1.24 -13.58
N PHE A 245 -6.03 1.03 -12.43
CA PHE A 245 -5.93 1.90 -11.25
C PHE A 245 -5.00 1.38 -10.15
N GLY A 246 -4.12 0.43 -10.49
CA GLY A 246 -3.17 -0.12 -9.53
C GLY A 246 -3.77 -1.08 -8.51
N THR A 247 -5.09 -1.29 -8.52
CA THR A 247 -5.76 -2.32 -7.73
C THR A 247 -5.60 -3.70 -8.38
N ARG A 248 -5.77 -4.76 -7.59
CA ARG A 248 -5.61 -6.15 -8.06
C ARG A 248 -6.90 -6.90 -7.89
N VAL A 249 -7.31 -7.61 -8.94
CA VAL A 249 -8.45 -8.53 -8.89
C VAL A 249 -7.95 -9.85 -8.31
N ASP A 250 -8.56 -10.33 -7.22
CA ASP A 250 -8.13 -11.55 -6.51
C ASP A 250 -7.96 -12.74 -7.46
N ALA A 251 -8.93 -12.98 -8.35
CA ALA A 251 -8.78 -13.93 -9.44
C ALA A 251 -9.54 -13.50 -10.71
N VAL A 252 -9.01 -13.87 -11.85
CA VAL A 252 -9.59 -13.60 -13.17
C VAL A 252 -9.63 -14.88 -14.00
N VAL A 253 -10.76 -15.12 -14.66
CA VAL A 253 -10.85 -16.12 -15.73
C VAL A 253 -11.00 -15.41 -17.06
N LYS A 254 -10.18 -15.78 -18.03
CA LYS A 254 -10.35 -15.45 -19.44
C LYS A 254 -11.03 -16.61 -20.15
N ASN A 255 -12.23 -16.38 -20.69
CA ASN A 255 -12.93 -17.36 -21.53
C ASN A 255 -13.15 -16.80 -22.94
N THR A 256 -13.86 -17.54 -23.79
CA THR A 256 -14.16 -17.12 -25.16
C THR A 256 -15.12 -15.92 -25.23
N GLU A 257 -15.88 -15.66 -24.17
CA GLU A 257 -16.92 -14.62 -24.09
C GLU A 257 -16.40 -13.33 -23.41
N GLY A 258 -15.22 -13.37 -22.79
CA GLY A 258 -14.59 -12.24 -22.12
C GLY A 258 -13.91 -12.63 -20.81
N PHE A 259 -13.95 -11.72 -19.85
CA PHE A 259 -13.34 -11.91 -18.53
C PHE A 259 -14.40 -12.10 -17.44
N ILE A 260 -14.07 -12.92 -16.46
CA ILE A 260 -14.84 -13.07 -15.21
C ILE A 260 -13.93 -12.63 -14.07
N PHE A 261 -14.39 -11.65 -13.29
CA PHE A 261 -13.65 -11.16 -12.13
C PHE A 261 -14.21 -11.78 -10.86
N TYR A 262 -13.31 -12.21 -9.99
CA TYR A 262 -13.61 -12.84 -8.72
C TYR A 262 -13.01 -12.01 -7.59
N GLU A 263 -13.80 -11.79 -6.54
CA GLU A 263 -13.37 -11.07 -5.34
C GLU A 263 -13.70 -11.89 -4.09
N ILE A 264 -12.69 -12.19 -3.28
CA ILE A 264 -12.77 -13.12 -2.15
C ILE A 264 -12.97 -12.34 -0.86
N LYS A 265 -13.94 -12.76 -0.05
CA LYS A 265 -14.15 -12.22 1.29
C LYS A 265 -14.27 -13.34 2.33
N THR A 266 -13.53 -13.18 3.42
CA THR A 266 -13.50 -14.10 4.57
C THR A 266 -14.31 -13.59 5.77
N ASN A 267 -15.26 -12.68 5.52
CA ASN A 267 -16.04 -12.05 6.59
C ASN A 267 -16.92 -13.07 7.31
N SER A 268 -17.36 -12.72 8.53
CA SER A 268 -18.14 -13.62 9.38
C SER A 268 -19.55 -13.93 8.86
N THR A 269 -20.04 -13.20 7.86
CA THR A 269 -21.37 -13.45 7.27
C THR A 269 -21.38 -13.27 5.75
N LEU A 270 -22.26 -14.00 5.09
CA LEU A 270 -22.54 -13.88 3.65
C LEU A 270 -22.87 -12.43 3.23
N LYS A 271 -23.70 -11.73 4.01
CA LYS A 271 -24.12 -10.35 3.71
C LYS A 271 -22.93 -9.38 3.72
N LEU A 272 -22.00 -9.53 4.67
CA LEU A 272 -20.80 -8.70 4.73
C LEU A 272 -19.85 -9.00 3.58
N CYS A 273 -19.69 -10.27 3.21
CA CYS A 273 -18.90 -10.66 2.03
C CYS A 273 -19.43 -9.97 0.77
N ILE A 274 -20.74 -10.09 0.51
CA ILE A 274 -21.38 -9.46 -0.66
C ILE A 274 -21.23 -7.94 -0.62
N ARG A 275 -21.52 -7.31 0.53
CA ARG A 275 -21.47 -5.85 0.66
C ARG A 275 -20.08 -5.28 0.34
N GLU A 276 -19.04 -5.87 0.91
CA GLU A 276 -17.67 -5.35 0.75
C GLU A 276 -17.09 -5.65 -0.64
N ALA A 277 -17.33 -6.86 -1.17
CA ALA A 277 -16.85 -7.24 -2.49
C ALA A 277 -17.53 -6.45 -3.62
N LEU A 278 -18.80 -6.05 -3.44
CA LEU A 278 -19.55 -5.36 -4.49
C LEU A 278 -18.88 -4.07 -4.94
N GLY A 279 -18.41 -3.23 -4.00
CA GLY A 279 -17.74 -1.97 -4.34
C GLY A 279 -16.45 -2.20 -5.15
N GLN A 280 -15.64 -3.16 -4.73
CA GLN A 280 -14.38 -3.52 -5.38
C GLN A 280 -14.60 -4.09 -6.78
N LEU A 281 -15.54 -5.04 -6.92
CA LEU A 281 -15.90 -5.61 -8.22
C LEU A 281 -16.45 -4.56 -9.20
N LEU A 282 -17.23 -3.60 -8.69
CA LEU A 282 -17.74 -2.50 -9.51
C LEU A 282 -16.61 -1.57 -9.95
N GLU A 283 -15.67 -1.26 -9.06
CA GLU A 283 -14.48 -0.47 -9.37
C GLU A 283 -13.68 -1.16 -10.49
N TYR A 284 -13.34 -2.44 -10.34
CA TYR A 284 -12.57 -3.18 -11.34
C TYR A 284 -13.23 -3.24 -12.71
N GLY A 285 -14.57 -3.41 -12.73
CA GLY A 285 -15.31 -3.64 -13.97
C GLY A 285 -15.82 -2.38 -14.67
N TYR A 286 -16.01 -1.28 -13.94
CA TYR A 286 -16.73 -0.11 -14.45
C TYR A 286 -16.04 1.22 -14.20
N TRP A 287 -15.10 1.32 -13.26
CA TRP A 287 -14.35 2.56 -13.06
C TRP A 287 -13.22 2.63 -14.09
N ASP A 288 -13.47 3.34 -15.20
CA ASP A 288 -12.55 3.59 -16.33
C ASP A 288 -11.72 2.34 -16.74
N SER A 289 -12.40 1.20 -16.79
CA SER A 289 -11.77 -0.08 -17.12
C SER A 289 -11.73 -0.31 -18.62
N ASP A 290 -10.56 -0.73 -19.12
CA ASP A 290 -10.38 -1.15 -20.51
C ASP A 290 -11.07 -2.50 -20.79
N VAL A 291 -11.53 -3.20 -19.74
CA VAL A 291 -12.17 -4.51 -19.80
C VAL A 291 -13.46 -4.49 -18.99
N VAL A 292 -14.59 -4.65 -19.67
CA VAL A 292 -15.87 -4.88 -18.99
C VAL A 292 -16.00 -6.39 -18.75
N PRO A 293 -15.99 -6.86 -17.49
CA PRO A 293 -16.13 -8.28 -17.20
C PRO A 293 -17.55 -8.75 -17.52
N GLN A 294 -17.63 -9.92 -18.13
CA GLN A 294 -18.89 -10.59 -18.41
C GLN A 294 -19.63 -10.94 -17.11
N LYS A 295 -18.88 -11.24 -16.05
CA LYS A 295 -19.42 -11.59 -14.73
C LYS A 295 -18.52 -11.03 -13.63
N LEU A 296 -19.17 -10.53 -12.59
CA LEU A 296 -18.57 -10.16 -11.32
C LEU A 296 -18.98 -11.22 -10.30
N VAL A 297 -18.02 -11.82 -9.60
CA VAL A 297 -18.29 -12.97 -8.73
C VAL A 297 -17.72 -12.71 -7.34
N VAL A 298 -18.60 -12.60 -6.37
CA VAL A 298 -18.22 -12.63 -4.95
C VAL A 298 -17.95 -14.07 -4.55
N VAL A 299 -16.81 -14.31 -3.92
CA VAL A 299 -16.40 -15.62 -3.40
C VAL A 299 -16.31 -15.58 -1.88
N GLY A 300 -16.88 -16.59 -1.24
CA GLY A 300 -16.77 -16.77 0.21
C GLY A 300 -17.07 -18.21 0.63
N GLU A 301 -16.87 -18.53 1.91
CA GLU A 301 -17.08 -19.90 2.42
C GLU A 301 -18.51 -20.18 2.84
N HIS A 302 -19.30 -19.12 3.07
CA HIS A 302 -20.67 -19.23 3.54
C HIS A 302 -21.56 -19.83 2.45
N SER A 303 -22.40 -20.78 2.84
CA SER A 303 -23.48 -21.24 1.97
C SER A 303 -24.43 -20.10 1.67
N VAL A 304 -24.84 -20.00 0.41
CA VAL A 304 -25.83 -19.01 -0.01
C VAL A 304 -27.20 -19.32 0.61
N ASN A 305 -27.98 -18.29 0.94
CA ASN A 305 -29.36 -18.42 1.40
C ASN A 305 -30.34 -17.72 0.45
N GLU A 306 -31.65 -17.99 0.60
CA GLU A 306 -32.68 -17.45 -0.29
C GLU A 306 -32.73 -15.92 -0.33
N VAL A 307 -32.46 -15.27 0.81
CA VAL A 307 -32.42 -13.80 0.91
C VAL A 307 -31.31 -13.24 0.02
N ALA A 308 -30.11 -13.82 0.08
CA ALA A 308 -28.98 -13.41 -0.74
C ALA A 308 -29.21 -13.72 -2.23
N ILE A 309 -29.79 -14.88 -2.57
CA ILE A 309 -30.16 -15.21 -3.96
C ILE A 309 -31.14 -14.16 -4.51
N LYS A 310 -32.18 -13.81 -3.73
CA LYS A 310 -33.16 -12.80 -4.14
C LYS A 310 -32.51 -11.43 -4.31
N TYR A 311 -31.58 -11.06 -3.43
CA TYR A 311 -30.84 -9.81 -3.52
C TYR A 311 -29.96 -9.74 -4.78
N LEU A 312 -29.12 -10.75 -5.03
CA LEU A 312 -28.26 -10.81 -6.21
C LEU A 312 -29.07 -10.85 -7.51
N ARG A 313 -30.20 -11.58 -7.51
CA ARG A 313 -31.14 -11.57 -8.63
C ARG A 313 -31.71 -10.17 -8.88
N LYS A 314 -32.13 -9.46 -7.83
CA LYS A 314 -32.65 -8.10 -7.97
C LYS A 314 -31.59 -7.14 -8.55
N LEU A 315 -30.32 -7.29 -8.17
CA LEU A 315 -29.22 -6.51 -8.77
C LEU A 315 -29.07 -6.79 -10.27
N ARG A 316 -29.18 -8.05 -10.68
CA ARG A 316 -29.16 -8.44 -12.09
C ARG A 316 -30.39 -7.94 -12.86
N ASP A 317 -31.59 -8.13 -12.31
CA ASP A 317 -32.83 -7.85 -13.02
C ASP A 317 -33.12 -6.34 -13.12
N ASP A 318 -32.89 -5.59 -12.03
CA ASP A 318 -33.24 -4.16 -11.98
C ASP A 318 -32.15 -3.25 -12.57
N PHE A 319 -30.88 -3.66 -12.48
CA PHE A 319 -29.72 -2.82 -12.87
C PHE A 319 -28.86 -3.42 -13.97
N ASN A 320 -29.19 -4.64 -14.45
CA ASN A 320 -28.38 -5.38 -15.41
C ASN A 320 -26.92 -5.59 -14.96
N LEU A 321 -26.70 -5.63 -13.64
CA LEU A 321 -25.37 -5.83 -13.07
C LEU A 321 -25.07 -7.33 -13.01
N PRO A 322 -24.08 -7.89 -13.74
CA PRO A 322 -23.83 -9.33 -13.84
C PRO A 322 -23.08 -9.87 -12.60
N ILE A 323 -23.61 -9.57 -11.41
CA ILE A 323 -23.06 -9.95 -10.11
C ILE A 323 -23.59 -11.32 -9.68
N TYR A 324 -22.70 -12.18 -9.20
CA TYR A 324 -23.01 -13.52 -8.72
C TYR A 324 -22.29 -13.80 -7.41
N TYR A 325 -22.72 -14.86 -6.72
CA TYR A 325 -21.97 -15.43 -5.60
C TYR A 325 -21.59 -16.88 -5.88
N GLN A 326 -20.37 -17.28 -5.51
CA GLN A 326 -19.93 -18.67 -5.46
C GLN A 326 -19.35 -19.01 -4.10
N ARG A 327 -19.74 -20.17 -3.58
CA ARG A 327 -19.13 -20.74 -2.38
C ARG A 327 -17.86 -21.49 -2.76
N VAL A 328 -16.78 -21.23 -2.04
CA VAL A 328 -15.55 -22.04 -2.06
C VAL A 328 -15.09 -22.27 -0.63
N GLY A 329 -14.91 -23.54 -0.26
CA GLY A 329 -14.20 -23.96 0.94
C GLY A 329 -12.86 -24.61 0.61
N ILE A 330 -11.92 -24.57 1.56
CA ILE A 330 -10.56 -25.14 1.42
C ILE A 330 -10.59 -26.62 0.99
N ASN A 331 -11.57 -27.37 1.49
CA ASN A 331 -11.73 -28.80 1.22
C ASN A 331 -12.62 -29.12 0.01
N ASP A 332 -13.18 -28.11 -0.68
CA ASP A 332 -14.07 -28.36 -1.81
C ASP A 332 -13.27 -28.93 -2.99
N ILE A 333 -13.80 -29.92 -3.70
CA ILE A 333 -13.17 -30.52 -4.89
C ILE A 333 -13.64 -29.90 -6.21
N SER A 334 -14.68 -29.05 -6.14
CA SER A 334 -15.30 -28.39 -7.29
C SER A 334 -15.94 -27.08 -6.86
N LEU A 335 -16.02 -26.11 -7.77
CA LEU A 335 -16.74 -24.85 -7.52
C LEU A 335 -18.24 -25.10 -7.36
N SER A 336 -18.88 -24.37 -6.44
CA SER A 336 -20.34 -24.31 -6.43
C SER A 336 -20.87 -23.71 -7.73
N LYS A 337 -22.16 -23.86 -8.03
CA LYS A 337 -22.78 -23.03 -9.07
C LYS A 337 -22.73 -21.54 -8.69
N MET A 338 -22.84 -20.67 -9.69
CA MET A 338 -23.05 -19.23 -9.52
C MET A 338 -24.51 -18.97 -9.18
N TYR A 339 -24.77 -18.12 -8.18
CA TYR A 339 -26.11 -17.79 -7.69
C TYR A 339 -26.55 -16.36 -8.00
#